data_AF-A0A835KPG2-F1
#
_entry.id   AF-A0A835KPG2-F1
#
_cell.length_a   1.000
_cell.length_b   1.000
_cell.length_c   1.000
_cell.angle_alpha   90.00
_cell.angle_beta   90.00
_cell.angle_gamma   90.00
#
_symmetry.space_group_name_H-M   'P 1'
#
loop_
_entity.id
_entity.type
_entity.pdbx_description
1 polymer ?
#
loop_
_entity_poly.entity_id
_entity_poly.type
_entity_poly.pdbx_seq_one_letter_code
_entity_poly.pdbx_strand_id
1 'polypeptide(L)'
;MRLLGESSRALCVAAGAGLAVDALHAAGVRDVTGVDLVDFPPLVRRADAHNLPFFDGAFDVALCDDPGAVTGALFPSRFAAELERTVRRGGAIVIAVERRFGFSTVAGLFRKSRVVEVRNATLDGSIVNIVILRSNNRTKTKPH
;
A
#
# COMPACT_ATOMS: atom_id res chain seq x y z
N MET A 1 -15.22 -10.05 6.00
CA MET A 1 -14.30 -9.41 6.98
C MET A 1 -14.24 -7.93 6.61
N ARG A 2 -14.76 -7.03 7.45
CA ARG A 2 -14.75 -5.58 7.16
C ARG A 2 -13.39 -5.02 7.59
N LEU A 3 -12.54 -4.70 6.62
CA LEU A 3 -11.18 -4.20 6.86
C LEU A 3 -11.12 -2.69 7.13
N LEU A 4 -12.13 -1.95 6.68
CA LEU A 4 -12.24 -0.51 6.84
C LEU A 4 -13.52 -0.14 7.60
N GLY A 5 -13.34 0.64 8.65
CA GLY A 5 -14.40 1.26 9.44
C GLY A 5 -13.93 2.62 9.97
N GLU A 6 -14.79 3.28 10.74
CA GLU A 6 -14.52 4.65 11.21
C GLU A 6 -13.24 4.78 12.04
N SER A 7 -12.87 3.73 12.76
CA SER A 7 -11.68 3.67 13.61
C SER A 7 -10.45 3.08 12.91
N SER A 8 -10.54 2.75 11.62
CA SER A 8 -9.41 2.22 10.86
C SER A 8 -8.41 3.34 10.56
N ARG A 9 -7.13 3.01 10.66
CA ARG A 9 -6.03 3.88 10.25
C ARG A 9 -5.50 3.44 8.90
N ALA A 10 -5.58 4.31 7.91
CA ALA A 10 -5.16 4.02 6.55
C ALA A 10 -3.97 4.88 6.13
N LEU A 11 -3.04 4.27 5.39
CA LEU A 11 -1.93 4.96 4.74
C LEU A 11 -2.07 4.86 3.23
N CYS A 12 -2.05 5.98 2.51
CA CYS A 12 -1.94 6.02 1.05
C CYS A 12 -0.50 6.45 0.69
N VAL A 13 0.24 5.62 -0.03
CA VAL A 13 1.63 5.85 -0.46
C VAL A 13 1.67 6.05 -1.97
N ALA A 14 2.51 6.98 -2.44
CA ALA A 14 2.45 7.49 -3.81
C ALA A 14 1.05 8.06 -4.10
N ALA A 15 0.54 8.85 -3.14
CA ALA A 15 -0.84 9.30 -3.10
C ALA A 15 -1.16 10.36 -4.17
N GLY A 16 -0.16 10.90 -4.88
CA GLY A 16 -0.32 11.97 -5.85
C GLY A 16 -1.05 13.18 -5.25
N ALA A 17 -2.18 13.55 -5.85
CA ALA A 17 -3.03 14.64 -5.36
C ALA A 17 -3.94 14.23 -4.17
N GLY A 18 -3.92 12.97 -3.75
CA GLY A 18 -4.69 12.47 -2.60
C GLY A 18 -6.09 11.94 -2.92
N LEU A 19 -6.36 11.50 -4.16
CA LEU A 19 -7.68 10.97 -4.54
C LEU A 19 -8.10 9.77 -3.69
N ALA A 20 -7.20 8.82 -3.43
CA ALA A 20 -7.46 7.71 -2.53
C ALA A 20 -7.72 8.17 -1.08
N VAL A 21 -7.06 9.24 -0.63
CA VAL A 21 -7.27 9.81 0.70
C VAL A 21 -8.68 10.37 0.82
N ASP A 22 -9.09 11.19 -0.15
CA ASP A 22 -10.43 11.78 -0.21
C ASP A 22 -11.52 10.71 -0.32
N ALA A 23 -11.33 9.69 -1.16
CA ALA A 23 -12.26 8.57 -1.29
C ALA A 23 -12.43 7.76 0.01
N LEU A 24 -11.35 7.55 0.77
CA LEU A 24 -11.42 6.88 2.07
C LEU A 24 -12.15 7.72 3.12
N HIS A 25 -11.94 9.03 3.14
CA HIS A 25 -12.72 9.95 3.99
C HIS A 25 -14.20 9.90 3.63
N ALA A 26 -14.54 9.97 2.33
CA ALA A 26 -15.91 9.87 1.84
C ALA A 26 -16.56 8.51 2.19
N ALA A 27 -15.77 7.44 2.26
CA ALA A 27 -16.21 6.12 2.72
C ALA A 27 -16.31 5.98 4.26
N GLY A 28 -16.00 7.05 5.01
CA GLY A 28 -16.15 7.13 6.46
C GLY A 28 -14.93 6.71 7.27
N VAL A 29 -13.77 6.48 6.65
CA VAL A 29 -12.50 6.25 7.38
C VAL A 29 -11.98 7.60 7.85
N ARG A 30 -11.85 7.83 9.17
CA ARG A 30 -11.50 9.16 9.70
C ARG A 30 -10.00 9.43 9.77
N ASP A 31 -9.18 8.40 9.94
CA ASP A 31 -7.73 8.53 10.08
C ASP A 31 -7.04 8.00 8.82
N VAL A 32 -6.88 8.90 7.84
CA VAL A 32 -6.21 8.60 6.58
C VAL A 32 -5.01 9.51 6.42
N THR A 33 -3.85 8.92 6.23
CA THR A 33 -2.60 9.63 5.96
C THR A 33 -2.20 9.43 4.50
N GLY A 34 -2.11 10.50 3.72
CA GLY A 34 -1.53 10.48 2.38
C GLY A 34 -0.07 10.92 2.37
N VAL A 35 0.79 10.16 1.68
CA VAL A 35 2.18 10.54 1.46
C VAL A 35 2.65 10.37 0.02
N ASP A 36 3.52 11.28 -0.41
CA ASP A 36 4.20 11.24 -1.70
C ASP A 36 5.56 11.96 -1.62
N LEU A 37 6.41 11.87 -2.65
CA LEU A 37 7.68 12.60 -2.73
C LEU A 37 7.49 14.12 -2.85
N VAL A 38 6.31 14.55 -3.30
CA VAL A 38 5.90 15.96 -3.44
C VAL A 38 4.66 16.21 -2.58
N ASP A 39 4.65 17.32 -1.85
CA ASP A 39 3.49 17.72 -1.04
C ASP A 39 2.29 18.09 -1.92
N PHE A 40 1.08 17.71 -1.50
CA PHE A 40 -0.18 18.20 -2.05
C PHE A 40 -1.19 18.49 -0.92
N PRO A 41 -1.02 19.62 -0.20
CA PRO A 41 -1.88 19.95 0.94
C PRO A 41 -3.34 20.21 0.52
N PRO A 42 -4.33 19.90 1.38
CA PRO A 42 -4.18 19.37 2.74
C PRO A 42 -4.06 17.84 2.81
N LEU A 43 -4.23 17.12 1.69
CA LEU A 43 -4.44 15.66 1.70
C LEU A 43 -3.14 14.85 1.73
N VAL A 44 -2.06 15.37 1.15
CA VAL A 44 -0.82 14.63 0.97
C VAL A 44 0.35 15.41 1.54
N ARG A 45 1.16 14.71 2.33
CA ARG A 45 2.39 15.23 2.93
C ARG A 45 3.61 14.53 2.35
N ARG A 46 4.74 15.23 2.33
CA ARG A 46 5.97 14.72 1.76
C ARG A 46 6.58 13.62 2.62
N ALA A 47 6.85 12.46 2.00
CA ALA A 47 7.66 11.39 2.55
C ALA A 47 8.26 10.52 1.43
N ASP A 48 9.43 9.93 1.70
CA ASP A 48 10.01 8.93 0.82
C ASP A 48 9.42 7.54 1.15
N ALA A 49 8.83 6.89 0.15
CA ALA A 49 8.25 5.55 0.29
C ALA A 49 9.30 4.47 0.62
N HIS A 50 10.59 4.73 0.43
CA HIS A 50 11.68 3.86 0.86
C HIS A 50 12.07 4.06 2.34
N ASN A 51 11.57 5.09 3.01
CA ASN A 51 11.86 5.38 4.42
C ASN A 51 10.68 6.12 5.06
N LEU A 52 9.57 5.42 5.23
CA LEU A 52 8.34 6.01 5.70
C LEU A 52 8.47 6.44 7.18
N PRO A 53 8.11 7.69 7.55
CA PRO A 53 8.34 8.25 8.88
C PRO A 53 7.27 7.79 9.90
N PHE A 54 6.95 6.50 9.89
CA PHE A 54 5.93 5.89 10.75
C PHE A 54 6.49 4.71 11.53
N PHE A 55 5.90 4.42 12.69
CA PHE A 55 6.22 3.24 13.46
C PHE A 55 5.77 1.95 12.77
N ASP A 56 6.40 0.84 13.15
CA ASP A 56 5.98 -0.48 12.73
C ASP A 56 4.53 -0.75 13.18
N GLY A 57 3.70 -1.23 12.26
CA GLY A 57 2.30 -1.56 12.54
C GLY A 57 1.41 -0.37 12.90
N ALA A 58 1.77 0.85 12.50
CA ALA A 58 0.97 2.05 12.73
C ALA A 58 -0.42 2.01 12.06
N PHE A 59 -0.56 1.32 10.92
CA PHE A 59 -1.77 1.32 10.10
C PHE A 59 -2.47 -0.04 10.04
N ASP A 60 -3.79 -0.02 9.89
CA ASP A 60 -4.62 -1.21 9.64
C ASP A 60 -4.54 -1.63 8.18
N VAL A 61 -4.50 -0.65 7.28
CA VAL A 61 -4.48 -0.84 5.83
C VAL A 61 -3.49 0.15 5.22
N ALA A 62 -2.69 -0.30 4.26
CA ALA A 62 -1.95 0.58 3.37
C ALA A 62 -2.40 0.39 1.91
N LEU A 63 -2.50 1.50 1.18
CA LEU A 63 -2.90 1.56 -0.21
C LEU A 63 -1.79 2.21 -1.04
N CYS A 64 -1.59 1.71 -2.24
CA CYS A 64 -0.78 2.33 -3.27
C CYS A 64 -1.53 2.14 -4.60
N ASP A 65 -2.27 3.17 -5.00
CA ASP A 65 -3.16 3.15 -6.16
C ASP A 65 -2.50 3.59 -7.46
N ASP A 66 -1.30 4.17 -7.39
CA ASP A 66 -0.42 4.36 -8.56
C ASP A 66 0.10 2.98 -9.07
N PRO A 67 -0.33 2.53 -10.27
CA PRO A 67 0.06 1.24 -10.83
C PRO A 67 1.56 1.10 -11.13
N GLY A 68 2.26 2.23 -11.27
CA GLY A 68 3.67 2.30 -11.58
C GLY A 68 4.56 2.47 -10.35
N ALA A 69 4.01 2.82 -9.18
CA ALA A 69 4.81 3.22 -8.02
C ALA A 69 5.79 2.14 -7.56
N VAL A 70 5.35 0.89 -7.40
CA VAL A 70 6.23 -0.20 -6.93
C VAL A 70 7.28 -0.55 -7.99
N THR A 71 6.90 -0.62 -9.26
CA THR A 71 7.78 -1.03 -10.36
C THR A 71 8.74 0.07 -10.81
N GLY A 72 8.33 1.33 -10.66
CA GLY A 72 9.13 2.52 -10.98
C GLY A 72 10.00 3.00 -9.81
N ALA A 73 9.81 2.45 -8.61
CA ALA A 73 10.64 2.76 -7.45
C ALA A 73 12.12 2.42 -7.70
N LEU A 74 13.02 3.25 -7.17
CA LEU A 74 14.47 3.01 -7.24
C LEU A 74 14.86 1.71 -6.52
N PHE A 75 14.17 1.38 -5.42
CA PHE A 75 14.38 0.14 -4.68
C PHE A 75 13.02 -0.56 -4.40
N PRO A 76 12.45 -1.28 -5.37
CA PRO A 76 11.11 -1.88 -5.26
C PRO A 76 10.95 -2.82 -4.05
N SER A 77 11.98 -3.61 -3.74
CA SER A 77 11.98 -4.48 -2.55
C SER A 77 11.93 -3.68 -1.23
N ARG A 78 12.55 -2.49 -1.19
CA ARG A 78 12.55 -1.63 0.00
C ARG A 78 11.23 -0.89 0.14
N PHE A 79 10.67 -0.40 -0.97
CA PHE A 79 9.32 0.17 -1.03
C PHE A 79 8.29 -0.83 -0.48
N ALA A 80 8.30 -2.07 -0.98
CA ALA A 80 7.42 -3.13 -0.50
C ALA A 80 7.65 -3.41 1.00
N ALA A 81 8.91 -3.50 1.44
CA ALA A 81 9.23 -3.76 2.84
C ALA A 81 8.74 -2.65 3.79
N GLU A 82 8.76 -1.38 3.38
CA GLU A 82 8.24 -0.26 4.17
C GLU A 82 6.70 -0.27 4.28
N LEU A 83 6.00 -0.58 3.19
CA LEU A 83 4.55 -0.83 3.25
C LEU A 83 4.23 -2.00 4.20
N GLU A 84 4.97 -3.11 4.11
CA GLU A 84 4.79 -4.24 5.03
C GLU A 84 5.08 -3.90 6.48
N ARG A 85 6.09 -3.05 6.73
CA ARG A 85 6.50 -2.66 8.07
C ARG A 85 5.45 -1.78 8.75
N THR A 86 4.89 -0.83 8.01
CA THR A 86 3.93 0.14 8.55
C THR A 86 2.54 -0.44 8.79
N VAL A 87 2.18 -1.54 8.12
CA VAL A 87 0.91 -2.25 8.33
C VAL A 87 1.00 -3.26 9.47
N ARG A 88 0.04 -3.22 10.40
CA ARG A 88 0.00 -4.13 11.54
C ARG A 88 -0.17 -5.59 11.11
N ARG A 89 0.14 -6.49 12.03
CA ARG A 89 -0.14 -7.93 11.84
C ARG A 89 -1.61 -8.17 11.51
N GLY A 90 -1.86 -8.97 10.49
CA GLY A 90 -3.20 -9.27 9.99
C GLY A 90 -3.90 -8.10 9.27
N GLY A 91 -3.24 -6.95 9.15
CA GLY A 91 -3.68 -5.84 8.30
C GLY A 91 -3.55 -6.17 6.82
N ALA A 92 -4.02 -5.27 5.97
CA ALA A 92 -3.98 -5.44 4.52
C ALA A 92 -3.10 -4.41 3.82
N ILE A 93 -2.54 -4.83 2.70
CA ILE A 93 -1.84 -3.96 1.76
C ILE A 93 -2.58 -4.11 0.43
N VAL A 94 -2.97 -3.01 -0.17
CA VAL A 94 -3.65 -2.97 -1.46
C VAL A 94 -2.76 -2.21 -2.44
N ILE A 95 -2.36 -2.87 -3.53
CA ILE A 95 -1.54 -2.24 -4.56
C ILE A 95 -2.21 -2.35 -5.92
N ALA A 96 -2.18 -1.27 -6.69
CA ALA A 96 -2.41 -1.34 -8.12
C ALA A 96 -1.11 -1.77 -8.82
N VAL A 97 -1.23 -2.61 -9.84
CA VAL A 97 -0.11 -3.07 -10.66
C VAL A 97 -0.52 -3.02 -12.11
N GLU A 98 0.24 -2.35 -12.96
CA GLU A 98 0.00 -2.42 -14.40
C GLU A 98 0.11 -3.86 -14.90
N ARG A 99 -0.86 -4.30 -15.71
CA ARG A 99 -0.92 -5.69 -16.17
C ARG A 99 0.34 -6.15 -16.90
N ARG A 100 1.07 -5.24 -17.57
CA ARG A 100 2.29 -5.56 -18.32
C ARG A 100 3.42 -6.11 -17.45
N PHE A 101 3.46 -5.77 -16.16
CA PHE A 101 4.53 -6.21 -15.25
C PHE A 101 4.27 -7.57 -14.60
N GLY A 102 3.03 -8.08 -14.70
CA GLY A 102 2.62 -9.31 -14.05
C GLY A 102 2.54 -9.16 -12.53
N PHE A 103 1.33 -9.19 -11.99
CA PHE A 103 1.09 -8.98 -10.56
C PHE A 103 1.87 -9.95 -9.65
N SER A 104 2.17 -11.17 -10.12
CA SER A 104 2.91 -12.18 -9.36
C SER A 104 4.33 -11.75 -9.04
N THR A 105 5.01 -11.10 -9.99
CA THR A 105 6.38 -10.60 -9.82
C THR A 105 6.42 -9.48 -8.78
N VAL A 106 5.49 -8.53 -8.89
CA VAL A 106 5.38 -7.41 -7.95
C VAL A 106 4.97 -7.89 -6.57
N ALA A 107 3.98 -8.78 -6.47
CA ALA A 107 3.58 -9.39 -5.20
C ALA A 107 4.73 -10.17 -4.53
N GLY A 108 5.64 -10.76 -5.31
CA GLY A 108 6.84 -11.45 -4.81
C GLY A 108 7.81 -10.54 -4.03
N LEU A 109 7.70 -9.21 -4.18
CA LEU A 109 8.50 -8.25 -3.39
C LEU A 109 8.02 -8.16 -1.93
N PHE A 110 6.75 -8.48 -1.66
CA PHE A 110 6.11 -8.42 -0.34
C PHE A 110 6.34 -9.73 0.43
N ARG A 111 7.55 -9.89 0.96
CA ARG A 111 8.06 -11.17 1.51
C ARG A 111 7.40 -11.58 2.84
N LYS A 112 6.77 -10.64 3.55
CA LYS A 112 6.07 -10.88 4.81
C LYS A 112 4.56 -10.96 4.62
N SER A 113 4.05 -10.88 3.40
CA SER A 113 2.62 -10.88 3.11
C SER A 113 2.23 -12.05 2.21
N ARG A 114 0.93 -12.33 2.12
CA ARG A 114 0.40 -13.26 1.11
C ARG A 114 -0.69 -12.56 0.31
N VAL A 115 -0.73 -12.82 -0.99
CA VAL A 115 -1.87 -12.43 -1.83
C VAL A 115 -3.11 -13.17 -1.32
N VAL A 116 -4.18 -12.43 -1.08
CA VAL A 116 -5.49 -12.99 -0.70
C VAL A 116 -6.51 -12.83 -1.82
N GLU A 117 -6.36 -11.81 -2.66
CA GLU A 117 -7.28 -11.54 -3.75
C GLU A 117 -6.56 -10.73 -4.84
N VAL A 118 -6.97 -10.96 -6.09
CA VAL A 118 -6.54 -10.15 -7.24
C VAL A 118 -7.79 -9.79 -8.03
N ARG A 119 -7.96 -8.51 -8.33
CA ARG A 119 -9.07 -8.00 -9.16
C ARG A 119 -8.52 -7.31 -10.40
N ASN A 120 -9.25 -7.40 -11.50
CA ASN A 120 -9.00 -6.57 -12.67
C ASN A 120 -9.78 -5.27 -12.53
N ALA A 121 -9.13 -4.14 -12.82
CA ALA A 121 -9.75 -2.83 -12.79
C ALA A 121 -9.20 -1.95 -13.91
N THR A 122 -9.83 -0.80 -14.09
CA THR A 122 -9.32 0.29 -14.93
C THR A 122 -9.09 1.50 -14.04
N LEU A 123 -7.87 2.04 -14.07
CA LEU A 123 -7.45 3.27 -13.36
C LEU A 123 -6.85 4.21 -14.39
N ASP A 124 -7.42 5.40 -14.51
CA ASP A 124 -7.00 6.44 -15.46
C ASP A 124 -6.83 5.94 -16.90
N GLY A 125 -7.77 5.07 -17.33
CA GLY A 125 -7.77 4.44 -18.67
C GLY A 125 -6.82 3.25 -18.82
N SER A 126 -5.95 2.98 -17.83
CA SER A 126 -5.03 1.84 -17.82
C SER A 126 -5.67 0.61 -17.19
N ILE A 127 -5.47 -0.56 -17.79
CA ILE A 127 -5.94 -1.83 -17.23
C ILE A 127 -4.91 -2.32 -16.20
N VAL A 128 -5.36 -2.53 -14.98
CA VAL A 128 -4.50 -2.89 -13.84
C VAL A 128 -5.01 -4.12 -13.10
N ASN A 129 -4.10 -4.75 -12.37
CA ASN A 129 -4.44 -5.70 -11.33
C ASN A 129 -4.42 -4.98 -9.97
N ILE A 130 -5.55 -4.98 -9.26
CA ILE A 130 -5.60 -4.63 -7.84
C ILE A 130 -5.26 -5.89 -7.06
N VAL A 131 -4.11 -5.88 -6.39
CA VAL A 131 -3.62 -6.99 -5.59
C VAL A 131 -3.86 -6.66 -4.13
N ILE A 132 -4.62 -7.51 -3.45
CA ILE A 132 -4.84 -7.41 -2.01
C ILE A 132 -3.95 -8.44 -1.34
N LEU A 133 -3.06 -7.97 -0.47
CA LEU A 133 -2.18 -8.78 0.35
C LEU A 133 -2.58 -8.69 1.81
N ARG A 134 -2.37 -9.78 2.55
CA ARG A 134 -2.49 -9.82 4.01
C ARG A 134 -1.10 -9.93 4.64
N SER A 135 -0.79 -9.00 5.55
CA SER A 135 0.45 -9.00 6.33
C SER A 135 0.48 -10.19 7.28
N ASN A 136 1.45 -11.09 7.09
CA ASN A 136 1.65 -12.30 7.87
C ASN A 136 2.92 -12.22 8.71
N ASN A 137 2.96 -13.02 9.77
CA ASN A 137 4.17 -13.16 10.55
C ASN A 137 5.05 -14.27 9.94
N ARG A 138 5.96 -13.93 9.02
CA ARG A 138 7.11 -14.80 8.75
C ARG A 138 8.34 -14.21 9.43
N THR A 139 8.48 -14.51 10.72
CA THR A 139 9.81 -14.54 11.32
C THR A 139 10.55 -15.68 10.61
N LYS A 140 11.57 -15.36 9.81
CA LYS A 140 12.53 -16.38 9.42
C LYS A 140 13.19 -16.87 10.71
N THR A 141 12.78 -18.02 11.23
CA THR A 141 13.66 -18.81 12.08
C THR A 141 14.88 -19.13 11.22
N LYS A 142 16.06 -18.63 11.63
CA LYS A 142 17.31 -19.08 11.05
C LYS A 142 17.41 -20.59 11.30
N PRO A 143 17.76 -21.42 10.31
CA PRO A 143 18.20 -22.77 10.63
C PRO A 143 19.54 -22.63 11.37
N HIS A 144 19.61 -23.27 12.53
CA HIS A 144 20.84 -23.48 13.28
C HIS A 144 21.80 -24.35 12.47
#